data_AF-A0A2H5W5G4-F1
#
_entry.id   AF-A0A2H5W5G4-F1
#
_cell.length_a   1.000
_cell.length_b   1.000
_cell.length_c   1.000
_cell.angle_alpha   90.00
_cell.angle_beta   90.00
_cell.angle_gamma   90.00
#
_symmetry.space_group_name_H-M   'P 1'
#
loop_
_entity.id
_entity.type
_entity.pdbx_description
1 polymer ?
#
loop_
_entity_poly.entity_id
_entity_poly.type
_entity_poly.pdbx_seq_one_letter_code
_entity_poly.pdbx_strand_id
1 'polypeptide(L)'
;MKSMAFIELIGILRQYRSRLRNVDTETIERTIRLADEAGDFWSRREVISWVAQVQPGATAWLVTFVNWMVQAAGRRSPWTSEMAFEILKGWPDVALQDPQWLDAVELYPSAIAEALLQALDAKALQGSSIPEALIERLAQAALKFGGTAAAAVVRLIARVYPEDPRWGRTVLEWLNQEPTEELRAEFQRALQSAWPDLDTWVH
;
A
#
# COMPACT_ATOMS: atom_id res chain seq x y z
N MET A 1 28.56 -7.68 10.26
CA MET A 1 29.10 -6.36 9.89
C MET A 1 28.17 -5.74 8.86
N LYS A 2 27.85 -4.45 8.98
CA LYS A 2 27.00 -3.76 7.97
C LYS A 2 27.84 -3.47 6.71
N SER A 3 27.23 -3.56 5.53
CA SER A 3 27.93 -3.34 4.25
C SER A 3 28.39 -1.88 4.12
N MET A 4 29.44 -1.63 3.33
CA MET A 4 29.91 -0.26 3.03
C MET A 4 28.80 0.57 2.38
N ALA A 5 28.02 -0.03 1.47
CA ALA A 5 26.86 0.60 0.84
C ALA A 5 25.82 1.08 1.87
N PHE A 6 25.51 0.27 2.89
CA PHE A 6 24.60 0.67 3.96
C PHE A 6 25.15 1.88 4.75
N ILE A 7 26.43 1.87 5.11
CA ILE A 7 27.03 2.96 5.90
C ILE A 7 26.98 4.27 5.11
N GLU A 8 27.30 4.23 3.83
CA GLU A 8 27.25 5.39 2.93
C GLU A 8 25.82 5.90 2.75
N LEU A 9 24.86 5.00 2.53
CA LEU A 9 23.44 5.33 2.43
C LEU A 9 22.95 6.09 3.67
N ILE A 10 23.26 5.60 4.87
CA ILE A 10 22.89 6.27 6.12
C ILE A 10 23.54 7.65 6.22
N GLY A 11 24.78 7.81 5.75
CA GLY A 11 25.46 9.10 5.67
C GLY A 11 24.65 10.11 4.86
N ILE A 12 24.23 9.71 3.64
CA ILE A 12 23.41 10.54 2.76
C ILE A 12 22.05 10.83 3.42
N LEU A 13 21.29 9.82 3.82
CA LEU A 13 19.96 10.01 4.41
C LEU A 13 19.97 10.92 5.65
N ARG A 14 21.03 10.84 6.48
CA ARG A 14 21.21 11.75 7.64
C ARG A 14 21.51 13.17 7.23
N GLN A 15 22.33 13.39 6.21
CA GLN A 15 22.69 14.72 5.72
C GLN A 15 21.44 15.50 5.26
N TYR A 16 20.47 14.82 4.66
CA TYR A 16 19.29 15.45 4.06
C TYR A 16 18.04 15.43 4.95
N ARG A 17 18.14 14.96 6.20
CA ARG A 17 17.01 14.69 7.09
C ARG A 17 16.23 15.92 7.61
N SER A 18 16.53 17.15 7.16
CA SER A 18 15.85 18.32 7.73
C SER A 18 15.71 19.61 6.90
N ARG A 19 16.40 19.83 5.76
CA ARG A 19 16.44 21.21 5.19
C ARG A 19 16.56 21.36 3.68
N LEU A 20 16.77 20.30 2.92
CA LEU A 20 17.10 20.40 1.50
C LEU A 20 16.00 19.76 0.65
N ARG A 21 15.42 20.58 -0.24
CA ARG A 21 14.55 20.15 -1.34
C ARG A 21 15.30 20.41 -2.65
N ASN A 22 14.89 19.74 -3.71
CA ASN A 22 15.50 19.84 -5.03
C ASN A 22 16.96 19.36 -5.05
N VAL A 23 17.19 18.16 -4.48
CA VAL A 23 18.46 17.46 -4.57
C VAL A 23 18.73 17.12 -6.04
N ASP A 24 19.99 17.22 -6.47
CA ASP A 24 20.37 16.91 -7.84
C ASP A 24 20.12 15.44 -8.19
N THR A 25 19.87 15.17 -9.47
CA THR A 25 19.54 13.85 -9.99
C THR A 25 20.64 12.82 -9.72
N GLU A 26 21.92 13.22 -9.78
CA GLU A 26 23.06 12.31 -9.55
C GLU A 26 23.07 11.79 -8.10
N THR A 27 22.79 12.66 -7.13
CA THR A 27 22.67 12.27 -5.73
C THR A 27 21.48 11.32 -5.51
N ILE A 28 20.35 11.55 -6.19
CA ILE A 28 19.19 10.64 -6.14
C ILE A 28 19.57 9.26 -6.71
N GLU A 29 20.15 9.22 -7.90
CA GLU A 29 20.63 8.01 -8.58
C GLU A 29 21.59 7.21 -7.71
N ARG A 30 22.60 7.88 -7.13
CA ARG A 30 23.56 7.25 -6.23
C ARG A 30 22.87 6.65 -5.02
N THR A 31 21.92 7.36 -4.41
CA THR A 31 21.21 6.92 -3.21
C THR A 31 20.33 5.69 -3.50
N ILE A 32 19.65 5.69 -4.65
CA ILE A 32 18.86 4.55 -5.12
C ILE A 32 19.74 3.32 -5.34
N ARG A 33 20.89 3.49 -6.03
CA ARG A 33 21.86 2.41 -6.25
C ARG A 33 22.37 1.83 -4.92
N LEU A 34 22.74 2.68 -3.97
CA LEU A 34 23.24 2.23 -2.65
C LEU A 34 22.18 1.43 -1.87
N ALA A 35 20.90 1.81 -1.96
CA ALA A 35 19.83 1.03 -1.35
C ALA A 35 19.61 -0.32 -2.04
N ASP A 36 19.79 -0.39 -3.36
CA ASP A 36 19.74 -1.66 -4.08
C ASP A 36 20.91 -2.58 -3.68
N GLU A 37 22.13 -2.03 -3.60
CA GLU A 37 23.34 -2.75 -3.17
C GLU A 37 23.28 -3.20 -1.70
N ALA A 38 22.62 -2.43 -0.82
CA ALA A 38 22.37 -2.84 0.57
C ALA A 38 21.48 -4.10 0.64
N GLY A 39 20.57 -4.28 -0.33
CA GLY A 39 19.79 -5.50 -0.53
C GLY A 39 18.68 -5.74 0.50
N ASP A 40 18.42 -4.79 1.40
CA ASP A 40 17.40 -4.87 2.43
C ASP A 40 16.23 -3.90 2.18
N PHE A 41 15.02 -4.33 2.54
CA PHE A 41 13.81 -3.55 2.28
C PHE A 41 13.66 -2.32 3.17
N TRP A 42 14.30 -2.29 4.34
CA TRP A 42 14.26 -1.11 5.20
C TRP A 42 15.00 0.05 4.52
N SER A 43 16.22 -0.19 4.04
CA SER A 43 17.01 0.79 3.29
C SER A 43 16.26 1.32 2.07
N ARG A 44 15.61 0.42 1.30
CA ARG A 44 14.76 0.79 0.16
C ARG A 44 13.57 1.65 0.57
N ARG A 45 12.87 1.30 1.65
CA ARG A 45 11.76 2.11 2.19
C ARG A 45 12.21 3.50 2.59
N GLU A 46 13.35 3.62 3.27
CA GLU A 46 13.90 4.93 3.66
C GLU A 46 14.25 5.78 2.43
N VAL A 47 14.80 5.19 1.37
CA VAL A 47 15.07 5.91 0.12
C VAL A 47 13.79 6.36 -0.57
N ILE A 48 12.75 5.52 -0.66
CA ILE A 48 11.45 5.91 -1.22
C ILE A 48 10.91 7.14 -0.49
N SER A 49 10.86 7.08 0.84
CA SER A 49 10.37 8.18 1.68
C SER A 49 11.20 9.45 1.48
N TRP A 50 12.53 9.31 1.43
CA TRP A 50 13.43 10.42 1.22
C TRP A 50 13.25 11.07 -0.16
N VAL A 51 13.19 10.29 -1.24
CA VAL A 51 12.98 10.82 -2.60
C VAL A 51 11.63 11.53 -2.71
N ALA A 52 10.56 10.94 -2.17
CA ALA A 52 9.25 11.56 -2.11
C ALA A 52 9.28 12.93 -1.40
N GLN A 53 10.10 13.07 -0.36
CA GLN A 53 10.25 14.33 0.39
C GLN A 53 11.09 15.38 -0.35
N VAL A 54 12.23 14.98 -0.93
CA VAL A 54 13.20 15.94 -1.48
C VAL A 54 12.95 16.28 -2.94
N GLN A 55 12.30 15.40 -3.70
CA GLN A 55 12.02 15.56 -5.13
C GLN A 55 10.67 14.94 -5.52
N PRO A 56 9.52 15.53 -5.14
CA PRO A 56 8.20 14.99 -5.49
C PRO A 56 7.97 14.82 -7.01
N GLY A 57 8.64 15.64 -7.83
CA GLY A 57 8.60 15.52 -9.30
C GLY A 57 9.41 14.37 -9.90
N ALA A 58 10.07 13.54 -9.08
CA ALA A 58 10.92 12.42 -9.51
C ALA A 58 10.14 11.18 -9.98
N THR A 59 9.08 11.37 -10.78
CA THR A 59 8.18 10.29 -11.21
C THR A 59 8.88 9.22 -12.06
N ALA A 60 10.01 9.55 -12.70
CA ALA A 60 10.82 8.59 -13.45
C ALA A 60 11.30 7.40 -12.60
N TRP A 61 11.43 7.56 -11.27
CA TRP A 61 11.87 6.50 -10.35
C TRP A 61 10.72 5.66 -9.79
N LEU A 62 9.46 6.04 -10.06
CA LEU A 62 8.29 5.36 -9.54
C LEU A 62 8.31 3.86 -9.88
N VAL A 63 8.63 3.53 -11.13
CA VAL A 63 8.74 2.14 -11.58
C VAL A 63 9.77 1.36 -10.75
N THR A 64 10.91 1.95 -10.40
CA THR A 64 11.91 1.32 -9.53
C THR A 64 11.36 1.06 -8.13
N PHE A 65 10.65 2.03 -7.56
CA PHE A 65 10.08 1.90 -6.22
C PHE A 65 8.94 0.88 -6.16
N VAL A 66 8.08 0.85 -7.18
CA VAL A 66 7.02 -0.15 -7.32
C VAL A 66 7.63 -1.54 -7.49
N ASN A 67 8.67 -1.71 -8.31
CA ASN A 67 9.40 -2.98 -8.43
C ASN A 67 9.98 -3.45 -7.09
N TRP A 68 10.58 -2.55 -6.30
CA TRP A 68 11.09 -2.90 -4.98
C TRP A 68 9.96 -3.33 -4.02
N MET A 69 8.81 -2.64 -4.07
CA MET A 69 7.62 -3.02 -3.30
C MET A 69 7.09 -4.41 -3.73
N VAL A 70 7.03 -4.70 -5.04
CA VAL A 70 6.64 -6.03 -5.56
C VAL A 70 7.60 -7.12 -5.08
N GLN A 71 8.91 -6.86 -5.10
CA GLN A 71 9.91 -7.79 -4.54
C GLN A 71 9.71 -8.01 -3.03
N ALA A 72 9.34 -6.96 -2.29
CA ALA A 72 9.02 -7.05 -0.87
C ALA A 72 7.76 -7.90 -0.64
N ALA A 73 6.71 -7.67 -1.43
CA ALA A 73 5.47 -8.43 -1.40
C ALA A 73 5.70 -9.92 -1.70
N GLY A 74 6.52 -10.24 -2.72
CA GLY A 74 6.87 -11.62 -3.07
C GLY A 74 7.62 -12.36 -1.97
N ARG A 75 8.30 -11.64 -1.07
CA ARG A 75 8.94 -12.19 0.14
C ARG A 75 8.08 -12.06 1.40
N ARG A 76 6.84 -11.56 1.28
CA ARG A 76 5.94 -11.19 2.38
C ARG A 76 6.66 -10.36 3.45
N SER A 77 7.46 -9.40 3.01
CA SER A 77 8.24 -8.55 3.90
C SER A 77 7.32 -7.65 4.72
N PRO A 78 7.61 -7.43 6.03
CA PRO A 78 6.86 -6.46 6.83
C PRO A 78 6.95 -5.02 6.30
N TRP A 79 7.97 -4.71 5.50
CA TRP A 79 8.16 -3.39 4.90
C TRP A 79 7.25 -3.11 3.69
N THR A 80 6.51 -4.12 3.19
CA THR A 80 5.70 -3.98 1.97
C THR A 80 4.66 -2.87 2.10
N SER A 81 3.92 -2.83 3.20
CA SER A 81 2.89 -1.81 3.43
C SER A 81 3.48 -0.41 3.57
N GLU A 82 4.60 -0.29 4.29
CA GLU A 82 5.28 0.99 4.47
C GLU A 82 5.87 1.54 3.17
N MET A 83 6.44 0.66 2.32
CA MET A 83 6.92 1.06 1.00
C MET A 83 5.77 1.52 0.11
N ALA A 84 4.67 0.76 0.06
CA ALA A 84 3.48 1.12 -0.67
C ALA A 84 2.92 2.48 -0.20
N PHE A 85 2.84 2.69 1.12
CA PHE A 85 2.37 3.94 1.71
C PHE A 85 3.27 5.14 1.34
N GLU A 86 4.60 5.01 1.44
CA GLU A 86 5.51 6.11 1.08
C GLU A 86 5.47 6.40 -0.44
N ILE A 87 5.25 5.39 -1.29
CA ILE A 87 4.99 5.62 -2.73
C ILE A 87 3.70 6.41 -2.94
N LEU A 88 2.59 6.00 -2.32
CA LEU A 88 1.28 6.67 -2.44
C LEU A 88 1.33 8.10 -1.91
N LYS A 89 2.09 8.33 -0.84
CA LYS A 89 2.29 9.66 -0.26
C LYS A 89 3.15 10.57 -1.15
N GLY A 90 4.15 10.03 -1.82
CA GLY A 90 5.03 10.78 -2.71
C GLY A 90 4.37 11.11 -4.06
N TRP A 91 3.62 10.17 -4.62
CA TRP A 91 3.10 10.24 -6.00
C TRP A 91 1.63 9.81 -6.11
N PRO A 92 0.69 10.41 -5.36
CA PRO A 92 -0.68 9.94 -5.26
C PRO A 92 -1.43 9.89 -6.60
N ASP A 93 -1.13 10.81 -7.52
CA ASP A 93 -1.86 10.95 -8.79
C ASP A 93 -1.47 9.91 -9.85
N VAL A 94 -0.25 9.35 -9.75
CA VAL A 94 0.33 8.47 -10.77
C VAL A 94 0.69 7.08 -10.26
N ALA A 95 0.86 6.90 -8.94
CA ALA A 95 1.26 5.63 -8.34
C ALA A 95 0.36 4.48 -8.80
N LEU A 96 -0.96 4.65 -8.67
CA LEU A 96 -1.94 3.60 -8.97
C LEU A 96 -2.16 3.34 -10.48
N GLN A 97 -1.51 4.12 -11.35
CA GLN A 97 -1.56 3.89 -12.80
C GLN A 97 -0.52 2.84 -13.25
N ASP A 98 0.46 2.53 -12.40
CA ASP A 98 1.46 1.51 -12.71
C ASP A 98 0.84 0.10 -12.59
N PRO A 99 0.84 -0.71 -13.67
CA PRO A 99 0.21 -2.03 -13.67
C PRO A 99 0.83 -3.01 -12.67
N GLN A 100 2.09 -2.80 -12.24
CA GLN A 100 2.77 -3.67 -11.30
C GLN A 100 2.16 -3.65 -9.88
N TRP A 101 1.31 -2.67 -9.56
CA TRP A 101 0.50 -2.73 -8.33
C TRP A 101 -0.37 -3.97 -8.28
N LEU A 102 -0.88 -4.44 -9.43
CA LEU A 102 -1.69 -5.65 -9.50
C LEU A 102 -0.88 -6.90 -9.13
N ASP A 103 0.41 -6.94 -9.47
CA ASP A 103 1.29 -8.03 -9.06
C ASP A 103 1.49 -8.03 -7.54
N ALA A 104 1.71 -6.86 -6.94
CA ALA A 104 1.85 -6.73 -5.49
C ALA A 104 0.55 -7.13 -4.75
N VAL A 105 -0.62 -6.80 -5.32
CA VAL A 105 -1.93 -7.22 -4.80
C VAL A 105 -2.06 -8.74 -4.77
N GLU A 106 -1.65 -9.44 -5.82
CA GLU A 106 -1.73 -10.91 -5.85
C GLU A 106 -0.72 -11.57 -4.91
N LEU A 107 0.40 -10.91 -4.60
CA LEU A 107 1.46 -11.44 -3.74
C LEU A 107 1.18 -11.20 -2.25
N TYR A 108 0.70 -10.02 -1.88
CA TYR A 108 0.49 -9.65 -0.48
C TYR A 108 -0.66 -8.63 -0.30
N PRO A 109 -1.92 -9.06 -0.52
CA PRO A 109 -3.07 -8.15 -0.57
C PRO A 109 -3.33 -7.40 0.74
N SER A 110 -3.06 -8.03 1.89
CA SER A 110 -3.23 -7.39 3.20
C SER A 110 -2.33 -6.15 3.32
N ALA A 111 -1.07 -6.26 2.94
CA ALA A 111 -0.10 -5.16 3.06
C ALA A 111 -0.47 -3.98 2.14
N ILE A 112 -0.98 -4.27 0.94
CA ILE A 112 -1.44 -3.24 0.01
C ILE A 112 -2.73 -2.56 0.51
N ALA A 113 -3.68 -3.33 1.04
CA ALA A 113 -4.90 -2.77 1.63
C ALA A 113 -4.59 -1.86 2.84
N GLU A 114 -3.67 -2.30 3.72
CA GLU A 114 -3.18 -1.49 4.84
C GLU A 114 -2.51 -0.19 4.37
N ALA A 115 -1.68 -0.25 3.32
CA ALA A 115 -1.03 0.94 2.78
C ALA A 115 -2.04 1.96 2.23
N LEU A 116 -3.09 1.48 1.55
CA LEU A 116 -4.18 2.31 1.05
C LEU A 116 -4.99 2.94 2.19
N LEU A 117 -5.33 2.16 3.23
CA LEU A 117 -5.99 2.68 4.43
C LEU A 117 -5.14 3.77 5.10
N GLN A 118 -3.84 3.53 5.28
CA GLN A 118 -2.91 4.53 5.83
C GLN A 118 -2.84 5.80 4.96
N ALA A 119 -2.83 5.65 3.63
CA ALA A 119 -2.84 6.78 2.70
C ALA A 119 -4.13 7.61 2.78
N LEU A 120 -5.28 6.95 2.94
CA LEU A 120 -6.57 7.60 3.18
C LEU A 120 -6.59 8.36 4.52
N ASP A 121 -6.10 7.73 5.59
CA ASP A 121 -6.06 8.34 6.92
C ASP A 121 -5.09 9.52 7.01
N ALA A 122 -3.96 9.42 6.31
CA ALA A 122 -3.00 10.51 6.15
C ALA A 122 -3.48 11.61 5.19
N LYS A 123 -4.63 11.44 4.52
CA LYS A 123 -5.14 12.31 3.45
C LYS A 123 -4.16 12.49 2.29
N ALA A 124 -3.27 11.53 2.09
CA ALA A 124 -2.38 11.47 0.94
C ALA A 124 -3.14 11.06 -0.33
N LEU A 125 -4.22 10.29 -0.16
CA LEU A 125 -5.08 9.80 -1.22
C LEU A 125 -6.55 10.05 -0.86
N GLN A 126 -7.40 10.28 -1.86
CA GLN A 126 -8.85 10.29 -1.69
C GLN A 126 -9.42 8.94 -2.16
N GLY A 127 -10.50 8.47 -1.52
CA GLY A 127 -11.12 7.19 -1.88
C GLY A 127 -11.51 7.10 -3.36
N SER A 128 -12.05 8.18 -3.91
CA SER A 128 -12.42 8.31 -5.32
C SER A 128 -11.25 8.20 -6.31
N SER A 129 -10.00 8.34 -5.84
CA SER A 129 -8.79 8.20 -6.67
C SER A 129 -8.31 6.75 -6.75
N ILE A 130 -8.87 5.84 -5.97
CA ILE A 130 -8.52 4.41 -6.01
C ILE A 130 -9.33 3.75 -7.14
N PRO A 131 -8.68 3.16 -8.16
CA PRO A 131 -9.41 2.49 -9.23
C PRO A 131 -10.29 1.34 -8.71
N GLU A 132 -11.55 1.28 -9.13
CA GLU A 132 -12.48 0.20 -8.75
C GLU A 132 -11.89 -1.18 -9.11
N ALA A 133 -11.23 -1.31 -10.27
CA ALA A 133 -10.56 -2.53 -10.69
C ALA A 133 -9.44 -2.99 -9.72
N LEU A 134 -8.77 -2.06 -9.04
CA LEU A 134 -7.78 -2.41 -8.01
C LEU A 134 -8.46 -2.96 -6.76
N ILE A 135 -9.59 -2.38 -6.36
CA ILE A 135 -10.41 -2.86 -5.24
C ILE A 135 -10.98 -4.25 -5.54
N GLU A 136 -11.52 -4.47 -6.74
CA GLU A 136 -11.97 -5.78 -7.21
C GLU A 136 -10.84 -6.82 -7.20
N ARG A 137 -9.62 -6.43 -7.60
CA ARG A 137 -8.47 -7.33 -7.55
C ARG A 137 -8.04 -7.65 -6.12
N LEU A 138 -8.00 -6.65 -5.24
CA LEU A 138 -7.72 -6.83 -3.80
C LEU A 138 -8.72 -7.77 -3.15
N ALA A 139 -10.00 -7.59 -3.46
CA ALA A 139 -11.10 -8.45 -3.07
C ALA A 139 -10.86 -9.92 -3.49
N GLN A 140 -10.61 -10.15 -4.78
CA GLN A 140 -10.35 -11.50 -5.31
C GLN A 140 -9.09 -12.13 -4.71
N ALA A 141 -8.01 -11.36 -4.54
CA ALA A 141 -6.79 -11.83 -3.92
C ALA A 141 -7.07 -12.21 -2.46
N ALA A 142 -7.70 -11.34 -1.68
CA ALA A 142 -8.00 -11.59 -0.27
C ALA A 142 -8.81 -12.87 -0.02
N LEU A 143 -9.74 -13.24 -0.91
CA LEU A 143 -10.46 -14.52 -0.83
C LEU A 143 -9.53 -15.74 -0.89
N LYS A 144 -8.42 -15.66 -1.64
CA LYS A 144 -7.43 -16.75 -1.73
C LYS A 144 -6.59 -16.88 -0.46
N PHE A 145 -6.28 -15.76 0.19
CA PHE A 145 -5.41 -15.75 1.37
C PHE A 145 -6.17 -15.90 2.68
N GLY A 146 -7.43 -15.46 2.74
CA GLY A 146 -8.23 -15.40 3.96
C GLY A 146 -7.60 -14.54 5.05
N GLY A 147 -8.05 -14.72 6.29
CA GLY A 147 -7.35 -14.13 7.44
C GLY A 147 -7.33 -12.61 7.45
N THR A 148 -6.22 -12.08 7.97
CA THR A 148 -5.93 -10.64 8.07
C THR A 148 -5.96 -9.91 6.73
N ALA A 149 -5.79 -10.62 5.60
CA ALA A 149 -5.91 -10.02 4.28
C ALA A 149 -7.35 -9.63 3.94
N ALA A 150 -8.31 -10.50 4.21
CA ALA A 150 -9.70 -10.21 3.97
C ALA A 150 -10.21 -9.11 4.90
N ALA A 151 -9.78 -9.10 6.16
CA ALA A 151 -10.07 -8.04 7.12
C ALA A 151 -9.63 -6.65 6.62
N ALA A 152 -8.36 -6.51 6.22
CA ALA A 152 -7.83 -5.23 5.73
C ALA A 152 -8.54 -4.75 4.47
N VAL A 153 -8.85 -5.68 3.54
CA VAL A 153 -9.56 -5.35 2.31
C VAL A 153 -11.00 -4.95 2.58
N VAL A 154 -11.72 -5.63 3.47
CA VAL A 154 -13.09 -5.26 3.85
C VAL A 154 -13.12 -3.86 4.47
N ARG A 155 -12.19 -3.53 5.37
CA ARG A 155 -12.06 -2.17 5.93
C ARG A 155 -11.80 -1.12 4.86
N LEU A 156 -10.97 -1.45 3.86
CA LEU A 156 -10.69 -0.56 2.74
C LEU A 156 -11.95 -0.32 1.90
N ILE A 157 -12.67 -1.37 1.51
CA ILE A 157 -13.91 -1.26 0.72
C ILE A 157 -14.93 -0.41 1.49
N ALA A 158 -15.14 -0.70 2.77
CA ALA A 158 -16.02 0.06 3.66
C ALA A 158 -15.66 1.55 3.73
N ARG A 159 -14.37 1.89 3.67
CA ARG A 159 -13.92 3.30 3.67
C ARG A 159 -14.08 3.98 2.32
N VAL A 160 -13.86 3.26 1.21
CA VAL A 160 -13.90 3.84 -0.15
C VAL A 160 -15.32 3.94 -0.67
N TYR A 161 -16.19 2.99 -0.32
CA TYR A 161 -17.55 2.85 -0.82
C TYR A 161 -18.61 2.73 0.29
N PRO A 162 -18.61 3.61 1.32
CA PRO A 162 -19.51 3.47 2.47
C PRO A 162 -21.00 3.55 2.10
N GLU A 163 -21.33 4.15 0.95
CA GLU A 163 -22.72 4.34 0.51
C GLU A 163 -23.10 3.45 -0.69
N ASP A 164 -22.16 2.64 -1.22
CA ASP A 164 -22.46 1.75 -2.36
C ASP A 164 -22.88 0.36 -1.85
N PRO A 165 -24.16 -0.01 -1.98
CA PRO A 165 -24.65 -1.28 -1.47
C PRO A 165 -24.20 -2.49 -2.26
N ARG A 166 -23.69 -2.32 -3.49
CA ARG A 166 -23.12 -3.43 -4.26
C ARG A 166 -21.96 -4.04 -3.46
N TRP A 167 -21.10 -3.18 -2.93
CA TRP A 167 -19.95 -3.58 -2.13
C TRP A 167 -20.35 -4.17 -0.78
N GLY A 168 -21.37 -3.60 -0.12
CA GLY A 168 -21.91 -4.19 1.10
C GLY A 168 -22.46 -5.61 0.87
N ARG A 169 -23.21 -5.84 -0.22
CA ARG A 169 -23.69 -7.18 -0.59
C ARG A 169 -22.54 -8.16 -0.87
N THR A 170 -21.50 -7.72 -1.58
CA THR A 170 -20.30 -8.52 -1.82
C THR A 170 -19.61 -8.92 -0.52
N VAL A 171 -19.45 -8.00 0.43
CA VAL A 171 -18.86 -8.30 1.74
C VAL A 171 -19.76 -9.25 2.56
N LEU A 172 -21.08 -9.09 2.48
CA LEU A 172 -22.06 -9.98 3.13
C LEU A 172 -22.01 -11.41 2.56
N GLU A 173 -21.88 -11.56 1.25
CA GLU A 173 -21.70 -12.87 0.62
C GLU A 173 -20.41 -13.55 1.10
N TRP A 174 -19.32 -12.81 1.25
CA TRP A 174 -18.07 -13.34 1.80
C TRP A 174 -18.21 -13.71 3.27
N LEU A 175 -18.88 -12.88 4.08
CA LEU A 175 -19.17 -13.17 5.48
C LEU A 175 -19.86 -14.54 5.64
N ASN A 176 -20.84 -14.83 4.77
CA ASN A 176 -21.59 -16.09 4.81
C ASN A 176 -20.73 -17.31 4.41
N GLN A 177 -19.63 -17.09 3.69
CA GLN A 177 -18.69 -18.12 3.27
C GLN A 177 -17.49 -18.25 4.21
N GLU A 178 -17.31 -17.32 5.16
CA GLU A 178 -16.15 -17.27 6.04
C GLU A 178 -16.24 -18.32 7.17
N PRO A 179 -15.37 -19.36 7.17
CA PRO A 179 -15.41 -20.42 8.16
C PRO A 179 -14.93 -19.98 9.55
N THR A 180 -14.17 -18.90 9.64
CA THR A 180 -13.47 -18.50 10.87
C THR A 180 -14.28 -17.47 11.67
N GLU A 181 -14.59 -17.76 12.95
CA GLU A 181 -15.40 -16.86 13.80
C GLU A 181 -14.77 -15.48 14.00
N GLU A 182 -13.44 -15.41 14.13
CA GLU A 182 -12.70 -14.15 14.32
C GLU A 182 -12.88 -13.21 13.11
N LEU A 183 -12.73 -13.74 11.90
CA LEU A 183 -12.88 -13.00 10.66
C LEU A 183 -14.34 -12.64 10.39
N ARG A 184 -15.26 -13.56 10.71
CA ARG A 184 -16.70 -13.29 10.66
C ARG A 184 -17.07 -12.10 11.55
N ALA A 185 -16.57 -12.07 12.78
CA ALA A 185 -16.79 -10.96 13.71
C ALA A 185 -16.17 -9.64 13.22
N GLU A 186 -15.06 -9.70 12.47
CA GLU A 186 -14.45 -8.52 11.87
C GLU A 186 -15.23 -8.00 10.66
N PHE A 187 -15.67 -8.87 9.76
CA PHE A 187 -16.49 -8.49 8.62
C PHE A 187 -17.85 -7.95 9.09
N GLN A 188 -18.45 -8.54 10.12
CA GLN A 188 -19.67 -8.02 10.76
C GLN A 188 -19.46 -6.61 11.31
N ARG A 189 -18.34 -6.35 11.99
CA ARG A 189 -18.02 -4.99 12.48
C ARG A 189 -17.87 -3.99 11.35
N ALA A 190 -17.21 -4.37 10.26
CA ALA A 190 -17.06 -3.51 9.10
C ALA A 190 -18.40 -3.25 8.38
N LEU A 191 -19.22 -4.29 8.21
CA LEU A 191 -20.57 -4.18 7.65
C LEU A 191 -21.45 -3.25 8.47
N GLN A 192 -21.50 -3.44 9.79
CA GLN A 192 -22.28 -2.58 10.69
C GLN A 192 -21.78 -1.12 10.69
N SER A 193 -20.48 -0.90 10.53
CA SER A 193 -19.90 0.45 10.56
C SER A 193 -20.13 1.22 9.26
N ALA A 194 -20.05 0.58 8.09
CA ALA A 194 -20.17 1.26 6.81
C ALA A 194 -21.57 1.15 6.20
N TRP A 195 -22.25 0.01 6.36
CA TRP A 195 -23.56 -0.26 5.79
C TRP A 195 -24.54 -0.79 6.84
N PRO A 196 -24.92 0.01 7.85
CA PRO A 196 -25.82 -0.42 8.92
C PRO A 196 -27.20 -0.86 8.43
N ASP A 197 -27.64 -0.31 7.29
CA ASP A 197 -28.98 -0.56 6.72
C ASP A 197 -28.97 -1.60 5.59
N LEU A 198 -27.85 -2.27 5.32
CA LEU A 198 -27.69 -3.14 4.15
C LEU A 198 -28.81 -4.19 4.02
N ASP A 199 -29.24 -4.77 5.14
CA ASP A 199 -30.31 -5.78 5.19
C ASP A 199 -31.67 -5.22 4.72
N THR A 200 -31.89 -3.91 4.86
CA THR A 200 -33.14 -3.25 4.45
C THR A 200 -33.16 -2.86 2.97
N TRP A 201 -32.00 -2.88 2.29
CA TRP A 201 -31.87 -2.50 0.88
C TRP A 201 -31.94 -3.72 -0.07
N VAL A 202 -32.07 -4.92 0.49
CA VAL A 202 -32.16 -6.21 -0.23
C VAL A 202 -33.62 -6.71 -0.34
N HIS A 203 -34.57 -5.98 0.24
CA HIS A 203 -36.02 -6.23 0.19
C HIS A 203 -36.76 -5.12 -0.54
#